data_AF-D1CSD0-F1
#
_entry.id   AF-D1CSD0-F1
#
_cell.length_a   1.000
_cell.length_b   1.000
_cell.length_c   1.000
_cell.angle_alpha   90.00
_cell.angle_beta   90.00
_cell.angle_gamma   90.00
#
_symmetry.space_group_name_H-M   'P 1'
#
loop_
_entity.id
_entity.type
_entity.pdbx_description
1 polymer ?
#
loop_
_entity_poly.entity_id
_entity_poly.type
_entity_poly.pdbx_seq_one_letter_code
_entity_poly.pdbx_strand_id
1 'polypeptide(L)'
;MPKRLAGGKIGTVYPATIGVLPAFLSRIGRKFPDVVLHATRSSTSDIIRGLENGQINLGFIRPVENIGSLRFFSIAHERYLLAVEKTSALAVRSEIDIEDLRSEKIIAFSRQNLSYSERYFSQMFETHGLPQCGAAQNVVACGES
;
A
#
# COMPACT_ATOMS: atom_id res chain seq x y z
N MET A 1 5.63 -38.52 -19.85
CA MET A 1 5.59 -37.98 -18.46
C MET A 1 5.05 -36.56 -18.51
N PRO A 2 3.93 -36.22 -17.86
CA PRO A 2 3.48 -34.84 -17.81
C PRO A 2 4.27 -34.07 -16.76
N LYS A 3 4.81 -32.90 -17.12
CA LYS A 3 5.47 -31.97 -16.20
C LYS A 3 4.45 -31.52 -15.15
N ARG A 4 4.77 -31.68 -13.86
CA ARG A 4 3.97 -31.09 -12.77
C ARG A 4 4.00 -29.57 -12.91
N LEU A 5 2.84 -28.95 -13.11
CA LEU A 5 2.68 -27.51 -12.98
C LEU A 5 3.03 -27.14 -11.54
N ALA A 6 4.09 -26.35 -11.34
CA ALA A 6 4.37 -25.76 -10.04
C ALA A 6 3.38 -24.60 -9.86
N GLY A 7 2.31 -24.83 -9.08
CA GLY A 7 1.33 -23.80 -8.75
C GLY A 7 1.77 -23.00 -7.52
N GLY A 8 1.61 -21.68 -7.57
CA GLY A 8 1.91 -20.79 -6.43
C GLY A 8 0.71 -19.91 -6.07
N LYS A 9 0.40 -19.81 -4.77
CA LYS A 9 -0.62 -18.91 -4.23
C LYS A 9 0.03 -17.65 -3.67
N ILE A 10 -0.44 -16.48 -4.09
CA ILE A 10 0.08 -15.17 -3.72
C ILE A 10 -1.00 -14.39 -2.97
N GLY A 11 -0.68 -13.95 -1.76
CA GLY A 11 -1.47 -12.98 -1.02
C GLY A 11 -1.00 -11.56 -1.30
N THR A 12 -1.91 -10.61 -1.50
CA THR A 12 -1.53 -9.21 -1.73
C THR A 12 -2.46 -8.22 -1.03
N VAL A 13 -1.89 -7.19 -0.42
CA VAL A 13 -2.63 -6.00 0.01
C VAL A 13 -2.96 -5.10 -1.19
N TYR A 14 -3.93 -4.18 -1.05
CA TYR A 14 -4.37 -3.31 -2.16
C TYR A 14 -3.25 -2.52 -2.82
N PRO A 15 -2.39 -1.81 -2.08
CA PRO A 15 -1.43 -0.92 -2.73
C PRO A 15 -0.44 -1.69 -3.60
N ALA A 16 -0.01 -2.88 -3.14
CA ALA A 16 0.90 -3.74 -3.90
C ALA A 16 0.30 -4.29 -5.20
N THR A 17 -1.03 -4.25 -5.38
CA THR A 17 -1.67 -4.64 -6.65
C THR A 17 -1.45 -3.64 -7.77
N ILE A 18 -1.13 -2.39 -7.45
CA ILE A 18 -0.87 -1.32 -8.40
C ILE A 18 0.66 -1.18 -8.51
N GLY A 19 1.24 -1.66 -9.61
CA GLY A 19 2.68 -1.54 -9.88
C GLY A 19 3.50 -2.81 -9.56
N VAL A 20 3.77 -3.09 -8.29
CA VAL A 20 4.75 -4.11 -7.88
C VAL A 20 4.33 -5.53 -8.29
N LEU A 21 3.09 -5.93 -7.98
CA LEU A 21 2.60 -7.27 -8.31
C LEU A 21 2.53 -7.51 -9.83
N PRO A 22 1.97 -6.61 -10.68
CA PRO A 22 2.02 -6.79 -12.13
C PRO A 22 3.44 -6.94 -12.69
N ALA A 23 4.39 -6.13 -12.23
CA ALA A 23 5.78 -6.22 -12.66
C ALA A 23 6.43 -7.55 -12.26
N PHE A 24 6.15 -8.02 -11.04
CA PHE A 24 6.59 -9.32 -10.55
C PHE A 24 6.01 -10.46 -11.38
N LEU A 25 4.68 -10.48 -11.59
CA LEU A 25 3.99 -11.51 -12.37
C LEU A 25 4.50 -11.56 -13.82
N SER A 26 4.71 -10.40 -14.46
CA SER A 26 5.27 -10.31 -15.81
C SER A 26 6.68 -10.92 -15.91
N ARG A 27 7.52 -10.71 -14.88
CA ARG A 27 8.88 -11.26 -14.86
C ARG A 27 8.88 -12.77 -14.60
N ILE A 28 8.02 -13.26 -13.70
CA ILE A 28 7.90 -14.69 -13.43
C ILE A 28 7.29 -15.43 -14.62
N GLY A 29 6.21 -14.92 -15.23
CA GLY A 29 5.59 -15.56 -16.39
C GLY A 29 6.54 -15.70 -17.59
N ARG A 30 7.45 -14.73 -17.79
CA ARG A 30 8.50 -14.83 -18.82
C ARG A 30 9.58 -15.85 -18.48
N LYS A 31 10.00 -15.93 -17.22
CA LYS A 31 11.10 -16.81 -16.79
C LYS A 31 10.64 -18.25 -16.57
N PHE A 32 9.39 -18.45 -16.18
CA PHE A 32 8.79 -19.74 -15.84
C PHE A 32 7.39 -19.86 -16.47
N PRO A 33 7.30 -20.12 -17.79
CA PRO A 33 6.02 -20.16 -18.50
C PRO A 33 5.11 -21.31 -18.05
N ASP A 34 5.68 -22.38 -17.49
CA ASP A 34 4.96 -23.55 -16.98
C ASP A 34 4.40 -23.34 -15.54
N VAL A 35 4.58 -22.16 -14.94
CA VAL A 35 4.12 -21.84 -13.57
C VAL A 35 2.78 -21.12 -13.61
N VAL A 36 1.81 -21.62 -12.85
CA VAL A 36 0.50 -20.98 -12.68
C VAL A 36 0.46 -20.28 -11.33
N LEU A 37 0.25 -18.96 -11.34
CA LEU A 37 0.17 -18.15 -10.13
C LEU A 37 -1.26 -17.66 -9.91
N HIS A 38 -1.75 -17.80 -8.68
CA HIS A 38 -3.05 -17.28 -8.26
C HIS A 38 -2.83 -16.18 -7.22
N ALA A 39 -3.20 -14.94 -7.57
CA ALA A 39 -3.13 -13.82 -6.64
C ALA A 39 -4.51 -13.57 -6.02
N THR A 40 -4.54 -13.36 -4.70
CA THR A 40 -5.78 -13.03 -3.97
C THR A 40 -5.54 -11.83 -3.06
N ARG A 41 -6.48 -10.88 -3.11
CA ARG A 41 -6.49 -9.72 -2.23
C ARG A 41 -6.85 -10.16 -0.81
N SER A 42 -6.03 -9.78 0.17
CA SER A 42 -6.29 -10.07 1.59
C SER A 42 -5.64 -9.03 2.50
N SER A 43 -5.99 -9.05 3.79
CA SER A 43 -5.34 -8.20 4.79
C SER A 43 -3.92 -8.71 5.09
N THR A 44 -3.03 -7.84 5.59
CA THR A 44 -1.67 -8.26 6.03
C THR A 44 -1.72 -9.42 7.02
N SER A 45 -2.66 -9.38 7.98
CA SER A 45 -2.86 -10.45 8.96
C SER A 45 -3.28 -11.78 8.34
N ASP A 46 -4.18 -11.77 7.35
CA ASP A 46 -4.61 -13.00 6.68
C ASP A 46 -3.50 -13.57 5.80
N ILE A 47 -2.70 -12.71 5.18
CA ILE A 47 -1.54 -13.11 4.39
C ILE A 47 -0.50 -13.80 5.26
N ILE A 48 -0.19 -13.23 6.43
CA ILE A 48 0.75 -13.81 7.40
C ILE A 48 0.25 -15.18 7.85
N ARG A 49 -1.01 -15.29 8.30
CA ARG A 49 -1.61 -16.57 8.70
C ARG A 49 -1.59 -17.60 7.57
N GLY A 50 -1.84 -17.16 6.34
CA GLY A 50 -1.78 -17.99 5.13
C GLY A 50 -0.36 -18.49 4.82
N LEU A 51 0.66 -17.68 5.10
CA LEU A 51 2.06 -18.11 4.95
C LEU A 51 2.44 -19.14 6.01
N GLU A 52 2.04 -18.92 7.27
CA GLU A 52 2.34 -19.81 8.40
C GLU A 52 1.70 -21.19 8.25
N ASN A 53 0.47 -21.26 7.72
CA ASN A 53 -0.25 -22.52 7.52
C ASN A 53 -0.06 -23.14 6.11
N GLY A 54 0.82 -22.56 5.29
CA GLY A 54 1.15 -23.04 3.94
C GLY A 54 0.05 -22.85 2.88
N GLN A 55 -1.02 -22.11 3.18
CA GLN A 55 -2.06 -21.77 2.21
C GLN A 55 -1.64 -20.69 1.21
N ILE A 56 -0.65 -19.87 1.56
CA ILE A 56 -0.03 -18.85 0.72
C ILE A 56 1.47 -19.16 0.65
N ASN A 57 2.07 -18.97 -0.53
CA ASN A 57 3.50 -19.20 -0.72
C ASN A 57 4.30 -17.90 -0.74
N LEU A 58 3.66 -16.79 -1.14
CA LEU A 58 4.28 -15.47 -1.22
C LEU A 58 3.26 -14.40 -0.81
N GLY A 59 3.68 -13.49 0.07
CA GLY A 59 2.86 -12.36 0.52
C GLY A 59 3.46 -11.02 0.11
N PHE A 60 2.66 -10.17 -0.52
CA PHE A 60 2.95 -8.74 -0.67
C PHE A 60 2.18 -7.99 0.41
N ILE A 61 2.90 -7.50 1.43
CA ILE A 61 2.32 -6.86 2.61
C ILE A 61 2.91 -5.47 2.85
N ARG A 62 2.19 -4.68 3.64
CA ARG A 62 2.67 -3.44 4.27
C ARG A 62 2.05 -3.30 5.67
N PRO A 63 2.77 -2.72 6.64
CA PRO A 63 4.19 -2.43 6.63
C PRO A 63 4.99 -3.74 6.68
N VAL A 64 6.29 -3.68 6.42
CA VAL A 64 7.18 -4.81 6.67
C VAL A 64 7.60 -4.76 8.14
N GLU A 65 6.78 -5.34 9.00
CA GLU A 65 7.15 -5.59 10.40
C GLU A 65 7.74 -6.99 10.51
N ASN A 66 8.88 -7.11 11.19
CA ASN A 66 9.54 -8.40 11.36
C ASN A 66 8.80 -9.22 12.43
N ILE A 67 7.77 -9.95 12.02
CA ILE A 67 6.92 -10.72 12.92
C ILE A 67 7.30 -12.20 12.80
N GLY A 68 7.90 -12.74 13.88
CA GLY A 68 8.07 -14.18 14.06
C GLY A 68 9.11 -14.84 13.15
N SER A 69 8.73 -15.97 12.54
CA SER A 69 9.61 -16.89 11.79
C SER A 69 9.60 -16.67 10.27
N LEU A 70 8.82 -15.72 9.77
CA LEU A 70 8.72 -15.43 8.35
C LEU A 70 9.92 -14.59 7.87
N ARG A 71 10.34 -14.83 6.62
CA ARG A 71 11.38 -14.02 5.98
C ARG A 71 10.73 -12.86 5.23
N PHE A 72 11.14 -11.65 5.56
CA PHE A 72 10.69 -10.44 4.90
C PHE A 72 11.79 -9.82 4.05
N PHE A 73 11.42 -9.26 2.90
CA PHE A 73 12.33 -8.52 2.03
C PHE A 73 11.65 -7.22 1.60
N SER A 74 12.30 -6.08 1.84
CA SER A 74 11.86 -4.81 1.28
C SER A 74 12.14 -4.81 -0.22
N ILE A 75 11.09 -4.62 -1.01
CA ILE A 75 11.15 -4.62 -2.49
C ILE A 75 10.94 -3.23 -3.08
N ALA A 76 10.40 -2.30 -2.30
CA ALA A 76 10.15 -0.92 -2.70
C ALA A 76 9.99 -0.03 -1.47
N HIS A 77 10.40 1.23 -1.61
CA HIS A 77 10.06 2.32 -0.71
C HIS A 77 9.24 3.32 -1.49
N GLU A 78 7.98 3.52 -1.11
CA GLU A 78 7.11 4.50 -1.74
C GLU A 78 7.05 5.76 -0.88
N ARG A 79 6.98 6.91 -1.56
CA ARG A 79 6.78 8.19 -0.90
C ARG A 79 5.28 8.48 -0.89
N TYR A 80 4.81 8.98 0.24
CA TYR A 80 3.48 9.58 0.30
C TYR A 80 3.49 10.90 -0.46
N LEU A 81 2.45 11.10 -1.28
CA LEU A 81 2.29 12.28 -2.11
C LEU A 81 1.08 13.09 -1.66
N LEU A 82 1.17 14.39 -1.89
CA LEU A 82 0.11 15.34 -1.65
C LEU A 82 -0.55 15.71 -2.98
N ALA A 83 -1.83 15.38 -3.13
CA ALA A 83 -2.65 15.92 -4.20
C ALA A 83 -3.25 17.24 -3.72
N VAL A 84 -2.89 18.32 -4.43
CA VAL A 84 -3.37 19.67 -4.17
C VAL A 84 -4.02 20.24 -5.43
N GLU A 85 -4.90 21.21 -5.25
CA GLU A 85 -5.47 21.97 -6.35
C GLU A 85 -4.36 22.80 -7.05
N LYS A 86 -4.42 22.93 -8.38
CA LYS A 86 -3.32 23.51 -9.17
C LYS A 86 -3.01 24.97 -8.83
N THR A 87 -3.98 25.71 -8.29
CA THR A 87 -3.82 27.11 -7.90
C THR A 87 -3.40 27.27 -6.43
N SER A 88 -3.32 26.18 -5.67
CA SER A 88 -2.82 26.19 -4.29
C SER A 88 -1.36 26.68 -4.23
N ALA A 89 -1.04 27.47 -3.21
CA ALA A 89 0.33 27.87 -2.91
C ALA A 89 1.25 26.67 -2.63
N LEU A 90 0.68 25.51 -2.26
CA LEU A 90 1.43 24.27 -2.07
C LEU A 90 1.87 23.62 -3.39
N ALA A 91 1.19 23.91 -4.51
CA ALA A 91 1.46 23.28 -5.80
C ALA A 91 2.85 23.62 -6.38
N VAL A 92 3.45 24.73 -5.96
CA VAL A 92 4.77 25.18 -6.40
C VAL A 92 5.91 24.71 -5.48
N ARG A 93 5.59 24.06 -4.36
CA ARG A 93 6.61 23.57 -3.42
C ARG A 93 7.11 22.19 -3.85
N SER A 94 8.41 21.98 -3.78
CA SER A 94 9.05 20.67 -4.02
C SER A 94 8.96 19.74 -2.82
N GLU A 95 8.83 20.30 -1.62
CA GLU A 95 8.69 19.60 -0.35
C GLU A 95 7.68 20.34 0.52
N ILE A 96 6.85 19.61 1.26
CA ILE A 96 5.78 20.13 2.11
C ILE A 96 5.91 19.43 3.46
N ASP A 97 6.02 20.23 4.52
CA ASP A 97 6.03 19.71 5.88
C ASP A 97 4.58 19.47 6.36
N ILE A 98 4.39 18.56 7.31
CA ILE A 98 3.07 18.31 7.89
C ILE A 98 2.49 19.57 8.57
N GLU A 99 3.34 20.44 9.09
CA GLU A 99 2.94 21.72 9.69
C GLU A 99 2.41 22.72 8.65
N ASP A 100 2.85 22.64 7.38
CA ASP A 100 2.32 23.47 6.29
C ASP A 100 0.84 23.16 6.00
N LEU A 101 0.37 21.96 6.41
CA LEU A 101 -1.02 21.52 6.19
C LEU A 101 -1.99 22.08 7.24
N ARG A 102 -1.51 22.77 8.28
CA ARG A 102 -2.32 23.24 9.40
C ARG A 102 -3.39 24.25 8.99
N SER A 103 -3.15 25.03 7.94
CA SER A 103 -4.10 25.99 7.38
C SER A 103 -5.00 25.40 6.28
N GLU A 104 -4.75 24.17 5.85
CA GLU A 104 -5.44 23.55 4.72
C GLU A 104 -6.62 22.67 5.16
N LYS A 105 -7.60 22.47 4.26
CA LYS A 105 -8.66 21.48 4.49
C LYS A 105 -8.24 20.14 3.90
N ILE A 106 -8.16 19.14 4.78
CA ILE A 106 -7.69 17.80 4.42
C ILE A 106 -8.88 16.89 4.12
N ILE A 107 -8.85 16.25 2.95
CA ILE A 107 -9.70 15.10 2.64
C ILE A 107 -8.93 13.85 3.04
N ALA A 108 -9.44 13.19 4.09
CA ALA A 108 -8.94 11.90 4.55
C ALA A 108 -9.95 10.79 4.22
N PHE A 109 -9.45 9.56 4.15
CA PHE A 109 -10.27 8.38 3.90
C PHE A 109 -11.25 8.10 5.04
N SER A 110 -12.40 7.49 4.71
CA SER A 110 -13.45 7.14 5.67
C SER A 110 -12.95 6.21 6.77
N ARG A 111 -13.31 6.48 8.03
CA ARG A 111 -12.86 5.74 9.22
C ARG A 111 -13.31 4.27 9.29
N GLN A 112 -14.15 3.81 8.36
CA GLN A 112 -14.65 2.43 8.35
C GLN A 112 -13.82 1.57 7.39
N ASN A 113 -13.19 0.51 7.92
CA ASN A 113 -12.36 -0.45 7.18
C ASN A 113 -11.08 0.13 6.54
N LEU A 114 -10.41 1.06 7.24
CA LEU A 114 -9.12 1.59 6.83
C LEU A 114 -8.09 0.47 6.59
N SER A 115 -7.43 0.50 5.44
CA SER A 115 -6.16 -0.17 5.20
C SER A 115 -5.06 0.38 6.13
N TYR A 116 -3.90 -0.27 6.13
CA TYR A 116 -2.77 0.21 6.94
C TYR A 116 -2.37 1.65 6.59
N SER A 117 -2.21 1.96 5.30
CA SER A 117 -1.80 3.30 4.85
C SER A 117 -2.80 4.38 5.29
N GLU A 118 -4.09 4.08 5.23
CA GLU A 118 -5.13 5.03 5.67
C GLU A 118 -5.13 5.20 7.21
N ARG A 119 -4.87 4.13 7.98
CA ARG A 119 -4.64 4.25 9.43
C ARG A 119 -3.39 5.08 9.75
N TYR A 120 -2.30 4.85 9.03
CA TYR A 120 -1.05 5.58 9.20
C TYR A 120 -1.28 7.08 9.01
N PHE A 121 -1.94 7.50 7.92
CA PHE A 121 -2.27 8.91 7.69
C PHE A 121 -3.18 9.49 8.78
N SER A 122 -4.22 8.74 9.18
CA SER A 122 -5.11 9.20 10.26
C SER A 122 -4.34 9.46 11.55
N GLN A 123 -3.46 8.55 11.94
CA GLN A 123 -2.66 8.67 13.16
C GLN A 123 -1.63 9.81 13.04
N MET A 124 -0.99 9.96 11.88
CA MET A 124 -0.04 11.06 11.63
C MET A 124 -0.71 12.43 11.76
N PHE A 125 -1.89 12.60 11.16
CA PHE A 125 -2.65 13.85 11.29
C PHE A 125 -3.13 14.11 12.72
N GLU A 126 -3.60 13.08 13.42
CA GLU A 126 -4.03 13.21 14.81
C GLU A 126 -2.86 13.61 15.72
N THR A 127 -1.70 12.99 15.54
CA THR A 127 -0.48 13.28 16.31
C THR A 127 -0.02 14.75 16.14
N HIS A 128 -0.27 15.36 14.98
CA HIS A 128 0.09 16.77 14.70
C HIS A 128 -1.08 17.74 14.93
N GLY A 129 -2.23 17.24 15.41
CA GLY A 129 -3.41 18.05 15.69
C GLY A 129 -4.07 18.66 14.45
N LEU A 130 -3.99 17.96 13.30
CA LEU A 130 -4.55 18.43 12.04
C LEU A 130 -6.03 18.06 11.90
N PRO A 131 -6.91 19.00 11.52
CA PRO A 131 -8.34 18.74 11.38
C PRO A 131 -8.61 17.85 10.17
N GLN A 132 -9.31 16.74 10.42
CA GLN A 132 -9.79 15.84 9.36
C GLN A 132 -11.24 16.20 9.03
N CYS A 133 -11.53 16.41 7.74
CA CYS A 133 -12.85 16.70 7.14
C CYS A 133 -13.20 18.18 6.94
N GLY A 134 -13.40 18.56 5.68
CA GLY A 134 -14.07 19.79 5.27
C GLY A 134 -14.12 19.92 3.76
N ALA A 135 -15.32 20.06 3.17
CA ALA A 135 -15.47 20.44 1.77
C ALA A 135 -15.10 21.92 1.60
N ALA A 136 -14.07 22.23 0.81
CA ALA A 136 -13.73 23.60 0.37
C ALA A 136 -12.92 23.58 -0.92
N GLN A 137 -12.57 24.77 -1.41
CA GLN A 137 -11.89 24.96 -2.70
C GLN A 137 -10.38 24.65 -2.67
N ASN A 138 -9.77 24.49 -1.48
CA ASN A 138 -8.38 24.06 -1.30
C ASN A 138 -8.35 22.69 -0.63
N VAL A 139 -8.41 21.65 -1.44
CA VAL A 139 -8.46 20.25 -0.98
C VAL A 139 -7.08 19.63 -1.09
N VAL A 140 -6.65 19.05 0.03
CA VAL A 140 -5.44 18.26 0.12
C VAL A 140 -5.83 16.79 0.31
N ALA A 141 -5.48 15.93 -0.64
CA ALA A 141 -5.62 14.48 -0.50
C ALA A 141 -4.23 13.84 -0.36
N CYS A 142 -4.05 13.04 0.68
CA CYS A 142 -2.83 12.26 0.88
C CYS A 142 -3.02 10.88 0.28
N GLY A 143 -2.08 10.49 -0.59
CA GLY A 143 -2.13 9.22 -1.30
C GLY A 143 -0.76 8.59 -1.46
N GLU A 144 -0.75 7.33 -1.86
CA GLU A 144 0.43 6.65 -2.35
C GLU A 144 0.62 6.98 -3.85
N SER A 145 1.87 6.98 -4.32
CA SER A 145 2.25 7.22 -5.72
C SER A 145 1.91 6.05 -6.63
#